data_AF-A0A7V7X374-F1
#
_entry.id   AF-A0A7V7X374-F1
#
_cell.length_a   1.000
_cell.length_b   1.000
_cell.length_c   1.000
_cell.angle_alpha   90.00
_cell.angle_beta   90.00
_cell.angle_gamma   90.00
#
_symmetry.space_group_name_H-M   'P 1'
#
loop_
_entity.id
_entity.type
_entity.pdbx_description
1 polymer ?
#
loop_
_entity_poly.entity_id
_entity_poly.type
_entity_poly.pdbx_seq_one_letter_code
_entity_poly.pdbx_strand_id
1 'polypeptide(L)'
;MRLLLPLLMLCGLALTLQNCKPEKDECHDPANPECENYDPCYGKKPVTAEIILSQRAAPSSGGELGKLYLDEGGDVFPRIQIRFHCPLEGAKYTWTLGAETITEQTFERNFFTVSYGVYTVKLIVEKAPNTHCYPSDDGFDTVVKTFKIVPACEIEASGIYKGVWDNSTDSGIVTIRHFYDGTYSDSCSFGITRITNLQNKRDTLPMLSGSCSISNTQIIQHSYPALGFRKFTMKVNPATKATDIEFSISEKKFTFKGRKIAN
;
A
#
# COMPACT_ATOMS: atom_id res chain seq x y z
N MET A 1 73.35 -30.25 33.24
CA MET A 1 72.18 -30.21 34.14
C MET A 1 71.37 -28.96 33.81
N ARG A 2 70.04 -29.10 33.64
CA ARG A 2 69.03 -28.01 33.50
C ARG A 2 69.02 -27.20 32.20
N LEU A 3 68.42 -27.72 31.13
CA LEU A 3 67.73 -26.88 30.11
C LEU A 3 66.91 -27.64 29.06
N LEU A 4 66.80 -28.97 29.13
CA LEU A 4 66.09 -29.78 28.12
C LEU A 4 64.64 -30.18 28.47
N LEU A 5 64.16 -29.85 29.68
CA LEU A 5 62.85 -30.32 30.16
C LEU A 5 61.63 -29.41 29.87
N PRO A 6 61.72 -28.07 29.71
CA PRO A 6 60.52 -27.28 29.45
C PRO A 6 60.11 -27.27 27.97
N LEU A 7 61.01 -27.66 27.05
CA LEU A 7 60.73 -27.63 25.61
C LEU A 7 59.89 -28.82 25.14
N LEU A 8 60.01 -29.97 25.81
CA LEU A 8 59.25 -31.19 25.48
C LEU A 8 57.80 -31.16 25.98
N MET A 9 57.47 -30.33 26.98
CA MET A 9 56.08 -30.14 27.42
C MET A 9 55.29 -29.18 26.53
N LEU A 10 55.94 -28.22 25.84
CA LEU A 10 55.22 -27.33 24.91
C LEU A 10 54.87 -28.01 23.59
N CYS A 11 55.65 -28.99 23.13
CA CYS A 11 55.34 -29.74 21.91
C CYS A 11 54.23 -30.78 22.08
N GLY A 12 53.93 -31.22 23.31
CA GLY A 12 52.85 -32.17 23.59
C GLY A 12 51.44 -31.56 23.52
N LEU A 13 51.31 -30.26 23.76
CA LEU A 13 50.02 -29.56 23.74
C LEU A 13 49.62 -29.04 22.34
N ALA A 14 50.57 -28.97 21.40
CA ALA A 14 50.32 -28.47 20.05
C ALA A 14 49.81 -29.55 19.07
N LEU A 15 49.87 -30.84 19.44
CA LEU A 15 49.54 -31.96 18.56
C LEU A 15 48.11 -32.50 18.70
N THR A 16 47.28 -31.96 19.61
CA THR A 16 45.86 -32.35 19.72
C THR A 16 44.90 -31.41 18.99
N LEU A 17 45.39 -30.38 18.31
CA LEU A 17 44.54 -29.41 17.58
C LEU A 17 44.39 -29.69 16.08
N GLN A 18 44.96 -30.78 15.55
CA GLN A 18 44.97 -31.04 14.09
C GLN A 18 43.95 -32.07 13.60
N ASN A 19 42.90 -32.39 14.37
CA ASN A 19 41.88 -33.34 13.89
C ASN A 19 40.42 -32.89 13.99
N CYS A 20 40.17 -31.58 14.09
CA CYS A 20 38.90 -31.06 13.61
C CYS A 20 39.04 -30.87 12.10
N LYS A 21 38.63 -31.88 11.30
CA LYS A 21 38.13 -31.54 9.96
C LYS A 21 37.09 -30.44 10.19
N PRO A 22 37.09 -29.32 9.44
CA PRO A 22 35.94 -28.44 9.49
C PRO A 22 34.73 -29.33 9.25
N GLU A 23 33.81 -29.38 10.22
CA GLU A 23 32.49 -29.95 9.98
C GLU A 23 32.04 -29.35 8.65
N LYS A 24 31.66 -30.23 7.72
CA LYS A 24 31.12 -29.83 6.43
C LYS A 24 30.11 -28.72 6.76
N ASP A 25 30.42 -27.47 6.41
CA ASP A 25 29.57 -26.33 6.77
C ASP A 25 28.14 -26.73 6.41
N GLU A 26 27.29 -26.93 7.42
CA GLU A 26 25.97 -27.52 7.22
C GLU A 26 25.17 -26.54 6.34
N CYS A 27 25.05 -26.91 5.08
CA CYS A 27 24.37 -26.13 4.07
C CYS A 27 22.86 -26.27 4.34
N HIS A 28 22.25 -25.20 4.85
CA HIS A 28 20.84 -25.17 5.26
C HIS A 28 19.94 -24.34 4.33
N ASP A 29 20.39 -24.03 3.12
CA ASP A 29 19.58 -23.32 2.14
C ASP A 29 18.75 -24.29 1.29
N PRO A 30 17.42 -24.39 1.50
CA PRO A 30 16.57 -25.28 0.73
C PRO A 30 16.45 -24.90 -0.75
N ALA A 31 16.90 -23.71 -1.17
CA ALA A 31 16.96 -23.31 -2.57
C ALA A 31 18.23 -23.80 -3.29
N ASN A 32 19.25 -24.25 -2.55
CA ASN A 32 20.55 -24.63 -3.11
C ASN A 32 20.64 -26.15 -3.33
N PRO A 33 20.79 -26.63 -4.58
CA PRO A 33 20.86 -28.07 -4.89
C PRO A 33 22.06 -28.81 -4.29
N GLU A 34 23.08 -28.08 -3.83
CA GLU A 34 24.25 -28.65 -3.14
C GLU A 34 23.99 -28.87 -1.63
N CYS A 35 22.89 -28.32 -1.07
CA CYS A 35 22.51 -28.50 0.33
C CYS A 35 21.73 -29.81 0.56
N GLU A 36 21.89 -30.42 1.74
CA GLU A 36 21.16 -31.66 2.10
C GLU A 36 19.65 -31.44 2.26
N ASN A 37 19.23 -30.22 2.61
CA ASN A 37 17.83 -29.84 2.73
C ASN A 37 17.25 -29.23 1.44
N TYR A 38 17.90 -29.43 0.29
CA TYR A 38 17.41 -28.93 -0.99
C TYR A 38 15.98 -29.42 -1.28
N ASP A 39 15.09 -28.49 -1.59
CA ASP A 39 13.73 -28.76 -2.03
C ASP A 39 13.50 -28.06 -3.39
N PRO A 40 13.35 -28.82 -4.49
CA PRO A 40 13.10 -28.23 -5.82
C PRO A 40 11.77 -27.46 -5.89
N CYS A 41 10.89 -27.66 -4.91
CA CYS A 41 9.61 -26.99 -4.76
C CYS A 41 9.65 -25.82 -3.78
N TYR A 42 10.80 -25.53 -3.17
CA TYR A 42 10.96 -24.40 -2.28
C TYR A 42 10.62 -23.08 -2.98
N GLY A 43 9.71 -22.30 -2.38
CA GLY A 43 9.25 -21.01 -2.92
C GLY A 43 8.39 -21.09 -4.18
N LYS A 44 8.12 -22.29 -4.72
CA LYS A 44 7.09 -22.47 -5.76
C LYS A 44 5.71 -22.25 -5.14
N LYS A 45 4.73 -21.98 -5.99
CA LYS A 45 3.32 -21.91 -5.63
C LYS A 45 2.51 -22.59 -6.74
N PRO A 46 1.36 -23.21 -6.41
CA PRO A 46 0.43 -23.64 -7.44
C PRO A 46 -0.10 -22.41 -8.19
N VAL A 47 -0.73 -22.65 -9.33
CA VAL A 47 -1.46 -21.58 -10.04
C VAL A 47 -2.51 -20.99 -9.10
N THR A 48 -2.40 -19.69 -8.82
CA THR A 48 -3.27 -18.96 -7.89
C THR A 48 -3.62 -17.60 -8.48
N ALA A 49 -4.91 -17.29 -8.51
CA ALA A 49 -5.47 -16.05 -9.00
C ALA A 49 -5.54 -15.04 -7.85
N GLU A 50 -5.09 -13.82 -8.10
CA GLU A 50 -5.20 -12.72 -7.14
C GLU A 50 -5.66 -11.45 -7.85
N ILE A 51 -6.55 -10.70 -7.22
CA ILE A 51 -7.03 -9.40 -7.73
C ILE A 51 -6.53 -8.29 -6.82
N ILE A 52 -5.59 -7.51 -7.34
CA ILE A 52 -5.12 -6.28 -6.73
C ILE A 52 -5.85 -5.11 -7.40
N LEU A 53 -6.60 -4.37 -6.58
CA LEU A 53 -7.25 -3.14 -6.99
C LEU A 53 -6.42 -1.96 -6.51
N SER A 54 -6.34 -0.91 -7.30
CA SER A 54 -5.74 0.35 -6.85
C SER A 54 -6.38 1.53 -7.59
N GLN A 55 -6.40 2.69 -6.94
CA GLN A 55 -6.88 3.93 -7.53
C GLN A 55 -5.74 4.65 -8.25
N ARG A 56 -6.00 5.19 -9.44
CA ARG A 56 -5.08 6.13 -10.07
C ARG A 56 -5.18 7.51 -9.41
N ALA A 57 -4.05 8.05 -8.95
CA ALA A 57 -4.00 9.26 -8.16
C ALA A 57 -4.48 10.50 -8.96
N ALA A 58 -3.94 10.67 -10.16
CA ALA A 58 -4.25 11.80 -11.03
C ALA A 58 -4.45 11.32 -12.49
N PRO A 59 -5.63 10.74 -12.81
CA PRO A 59 -5.89 10.05 -14.08
C PRO A 59 -5.79 10.94 -15.32
N SER A 60 -5.98 12.25 -15.17
CA SER A 60 -5.84 13.25 -16.25
C SER A 60 -4.45 13.89 -16.32
N SER A 61 -3.51 13.50 -15.45
CA SER A 61 -2.15 14.07 -15.44
C SER A 61 -1.18 13.19 -16.24
N GLY A 62 -0.32 13.85 -17.04
CA GLY A 62 0.87 13.21 -17.61
C GLY A 62 2.02 13.11 -16.58
N GLY A 63 3.06 12.34 -16.91
CA GLY A 63 4.26 12.21 -16.07
C GLY A 63 4.12 11.27 -14.87
N GLU A 64 4.96 11.46 -13.85
CA GLU A 64 5.04 10.56 -12.68
C GLU A 64 3.77 10.54 -11.82
N LEU A 65 3.03 11.64 -11.76
CA LEU A 65 1.74 11.70 -11.06
C LEU A 65 0.67 10.82 -11.73
N GLY A 66 0.72 10.73 -13.06
CA GLY A 66 -0.14 9.84 -13.83
C GLY A 66 0.18 8.36 -13.65
N LYS A 67 1.33 8.02 -13.04
CA LYS A 67 1.76 6.65 -12.73
C LYS A 67 1.56 6.27 -11.25
N LEU A 68 1.15 7.22 -10.41
CA LEU A 68 0.94 6.97 -8.99
C LEU A 68 -0.38 6.24 -8.77
N TYR A 69 -0.31 5.11 -8.06
CA TYR A 69 -1.46 4.36 -7.59
C TYR A 69 -1.57 4.43 -6.08
N LEU A 70 -2.80 4.61 -5.59
CA LEU A 70 -3.16 4.70 -4.18
C LEU A 70 -4.08 3.55 -3.79
N ASP A 71 -4.17 3.27 -2.49
CA ASP A 71 -4.99 2.20 -1.91
C ASP A 71 -4.80 0.84 -2.60
N GLU A 72 -3.54 0.46 -2.86
CA GLU A 72 -3.23 -0.85 -3.43
C GLU A 72 -3.72 -1.97 -2.50
N GLY A 73 -4.51 -2.88 -3.06
CA GLY A 73 -5.18 -3.94 -2.31
C GLY A 73 -6.51 -3.53 -1.68
N GLY A 74 -6.88 -2.25 -1.70
CA GLY A 74 -8.12 -1.72 -1.13
C GLY A 74 -9.39 -2.17 -1.84
N ASP A 75 -10.54 -1.92 -1.21
CA ASP A 75 -11.87 -2.33 -1.66
C ASP A 75 -12.92 -1.20 -1.56
N VAL A 76 -12.53 -0.01 -1.10
CA VAL A 76 -13.38 1.18 -1.06
C VAL A 76 -12.70 2.27 -1.86
N PHE A 77 -13.43 2.80 -2.83
CA PHE A 77 -12.94 3.83 -3.72
C PHE A 77 -14.01 4.91 -3.88
N PRO A 78 -13.62 6.19 -4.03
CA PRO A 78 -14.55 7.18 -4.50
C PRO A 78 -14.76 7.04 -6.03
N ARG A 79 -15.56 7.92 -6.64
CA ARG A 79 -15.70 7.98 -8.11
C ARG A 79 -14.39 8.39 -8.78
N ILE A 80 -13.64 7.41 -9.28
CA ILE A 80 -12.29 7.60 -9.83
C ILE A 80 -11.95 6.53 -10.88
N GLN A 81 -10.76 6.61 -11.47
CA GLN A 81 -10.22 5.52 -12.27
C GLN A 81 -9.56 4.45 -11.39
N ILE A 82 -9.93 3.18 -11.59
CA ILE A 82 -9.43 2.03 -10.84
C ILE A 82 -8.64 1.12 -11.77
N ARG A 83 -7.47 0.69 -11.32
CA ARG A 83 -6.64 -0.36 -11.93
C ARG A 83 -6.99 -1.72 -11.31
N PHE A 84 -7.12 -2.71 -12.17
CA PHE A 84 -7.29 -4.11 -11.86
C PHE A 84 -6.03 -4.84 -12.32
N HIS A 85 -5.40 -5.59 -11.43
CA HIS A 85 -4.13 -6.24 -11.70
C HIS A 85 -4.09 -7.65 -11.10
N CYS A 86 -3.58 -8.61 -11.88
CA CYS A 86 -3.19 -9.93 -11.39
C CYS A 86 -1.66 -10.03 -11.34
N PRO A 87 -1.05 -10.31 -10.17
CA PRO A 87 0.40 -10.43 -10.03
C PRO A 87 0.97 -11.73 -10.65
N LEU A 88 0.12 -12.73 -10.93
CA LEU A 88 0.56 -13.98 -11.57
C LEU A 88 0.94 -13.71 -13.04
N GLU A 89 2.23 -13.68 -13.34
CA GLU A 89 2.73 -13.45 -14.70
C GLU A 89 2.62 -14.68 -15.62
N GLY A 90 2.54 -14.44 -16.93
CA GLY A 90 2.58 -15.47 -17.96
C GLY A 90 1.39 -16.44 -17.96
N ALA A 91 0.29 -16.08 -17.29
CA ALA A 91 -0.97 -16.79 -17.39
C ALA A 91 -1.83 -16.21 -18.53
N LYS A 92 -2.89 -16.93 -18.89
CA LYS A 92 -4.02 -16.41 -19.64
C LYS A 92 -5.06 -15.91 -18.64
N TYR A 93 -5.57 -14.70 -18.86
CA TYR A 93 -6.51 -14.04 -17.95
C TYR A 93 -7.89 -13.98 -18.60
N THR A 94 -8.93 -14.16 -17.80
CA THR A 94 -10.30 -13.90 -18.20
C THR A 94 -11.01 -13.20 -17.05
N TRP A 95 -11.11 -11.89 -17.18
CA TRP A 95 -11.83 -11.05 -16.23
C TRP A 95 -13.28 -10.88 -16.66
N THR A 96 -14.18 -10.79 -15.67
CA THR A 96 -15.56 -10.36 -15.87
C THR A 96 -15.85 -9.20 -14.94
N LEU A 97 -16.17 -8.04 -15.52
CA LEU A 97 -16.57 -6.83 -14.80
C LEU A 97 -17.88 -6.31 -15.39
N GLY A 98 -18.99 -6.54 -14.68
CA GLY A 98 -20.32 -6.30 -15.25
C GLY A 98 -20.54 -7.18 -16.48
N ALA A 99 -20.78 -6.57 -17.64
CA ALA A 99 -20.96 -7.26 -18.92
C ALA A 99 -19.66 -7.40 -19.73
N GLU A 100 -18.56 -6.77 -19.29
CA GLU A 100 -17.30 -6.78 -20.04
C GLU A 100 -16.48 -8.04 -19.75
N THR A 101 -15.85 -8.58 -20.79
CA THR A 101 -14.80 -9.61 -20.68
C THR A 101 -13.46 -9.00 -21.11
N ILE A 102 -12.45 -9.12 -20.25
CA ILE A 102 -11.12 -8.54 -20.44
C ILE A 102 -10.07 -9.65 -20.34
N THR A 103 -9.01 -9.63 -21.16
CA THR A 103 -8.02 -10.74 -21.25
C THR A 103 -6.59 -10.32 -20.90
N GLU A 104 -6.38 -9.04 -20.63
CA GLU A 104 -5.11 -8.46 -20.20
C GLU A 104 -4.80 -8.80 -18.73
N GLN A 105 -3.51 -8.90 -18.38
CA GLN A 105 -3.08 -9.07 -16.99
C GLN A 105 -3.48 -7.88 -16.09
N THR A 106 -3.44 -6.69 -16.68
CA THR A 106 -3.71 -5.41 -16.03
C THR A 106 -4.58 -4.56 -16.93
N PHE A 107 -5.62 -3.94 -16.38
CA PHE A 107 -6.44 -2.96 -17.10
C PHE A 107 -6.98 -1.90 -16.15
N GLU A 108 -7.48 -0.80 -16.71
CA GLU A 108 -8.11 0.29 -15.96
C GLU A 108 -9.54 0.54 -16.43
N ARG A 109 -10.41 1.00 -15.52
CA ARG A 109 -11.76 1.48 -15.84
C ARG A 109 -12.10 2.76 -15.07
N ASN A 110 -12.87 3.62 -15.73
CA ASN A 110 -13.33 4.88 -15.17
C ASN A 110 -14.68 4.69 -14.46
N PHE A 111 -14.74 5.03 -13.18
CA PHE A 111 -15.95 4.97 -12.35
C PHE A 111 -16.55 6.36 -12.06
N PHE A 112 -16.18 7.39 -12.82
CA PHE A 112 -16.63 8.78 -12.60
C PHE A 112 -18.14 8.97 -12.67
N THR A 113 -18.83 8.19 -13.52
CA THR A 113 -20.26 8.35 -13.82
C THR A 113 -21.12 7.20 -13.34
N VAL A 114 -20.53 6.17 -12.71
CA VAL A 114 -21.32 5.05 -12.19
C VAL A 114 -22.04 5.44 -10.91
N SER A 115 -23.11 4.72 -10.58
CA SER A 115 -23.81 4.86 -9.30
C SER A 115 -22.89 4.53 -8.11
N TYR A 116 -23.20 5.04 -6.93
CA TYR A 116 -22.57 4.54 -5.71
C TYR A 116 -23.12 3.15 -5.40
N GLY A 117 -22.28 2.26 -4.87
CA GLY A 117 -22.70 0.90 -4.56
C GLY A 117 -21.56 -0.12 -4.52
N VAL A 118 -21.96 -1.38 -4.37
CA VAL A 118 -21.05 -2.53 -4.37
C VAL A 118 -20.96 -3.11 -5.77
N TYR A 119 -19.73 -3.35 -6.22
CA TYR A 119 -19.38 -3.92 -7.51
C TYR A 119 -18.60 -5.21 -7.31
N THR A 120 -18.68 -6.11 -8.28
CA THR A 120 -17.97 -7.39 -8.27
C THR A 120 -17.16 -7.53 -9.54
N VAL A 121 -15.93 -8.02 -9.39
CA VAL A 121 -15.06 -8.45 -10.48
C VAL A 121 -14.67 -9.90 -10.27
N LYS A 122 -14.72 -10.69 -11.33
CA LYS A 122 -14.25 -12.08 -11.36
C LYS A 122 -13.00 -12.16 -12.21
N LEU A 123 -12.03 -12.95 -11.79
CA LEU A 123 -10.86 -13.33 -12.56
C LEU A 123 -10.78 -14.85 -12.61
N ILE A 124 -10.53 -15.37 -13.80
CA ILE A 124 -10.08 -16.75 -14.03
C ILE A 124 -8.67 -16.65 -14.62
N VAL A 125 -7.72 -17.40 -14.05
CA VAL A 125 -6.37 -17.56 -14.61
C VAL A 125 -6.19 -18.99 -15.09
N GLU A 126 -5.46 -19.14 -16.19
CA GLU A 126 -5.07 -20.42 -16.76
C GLU A 126 -3.56 -20.38 -17.05
N LYS A 127 -2.81 -21.35 -16.51
CA LYS A 127 -1.36 -21.48 -16.69
C LYS A 127 -0.96 -22.96 -16.64
N ALA A 128 0.21 -23.30 -17.18
CA ALA A 128 0.70 -24.67 -17.08
C ALA A 128 0.79 -25.12 -15.61
N PRO A 129 0.18 -26.26 -15.24
CA PRO A 129 0.18 -26.75 -13.86
C PRO A 129 1.57 -27.17 -13.41
N ASN A 130 1.89 -26.93 -12.14
CA ASN A 130 3.09 -27.45 -11.51
C ASN A 130 2.80 -28.76 -10.78
N THR A 131 2.41 -29.81 -11.52
CA THR A 131 2.07 -31.12 -10.94
C THR A 131 3.24 -31.81 -10.25
N HIS A 132 4.48 -31.42 -10.56
CA HIS A 132 5.67 -31.93 -9.89
C HIS A 132 5.70 -31.54 -8.41
N CYS A 133 5.41 -30.28 -8.11
CA CYS A 133 5.38 -29.76 -6.73
C CYS A 133 4.01 -29.81 -6.08
N TYR A 134 2.95 -29.73 -6.89
CA TYR A 134 1.57 -29.65 -6.46
C TYR A 134 0.75 -30.62 -7.31
N PRO A 135 0.65 -31.91 -6.94
CA PRO A 135 -0.04 -32.92 -7.75
C PRO A 135 -1.51 -32.61 -8.05
N SER A 136 -2.14 -31.73 -7.26
CA SER A 136 -3.51 -31.25 -7.44
C SER A 136 -3.62 -29.93 -8.22
N ASP A 137 -2.51 -29.32 -8.62
CA ASP A 137 -2.51 -28.13 -9.47
C ASP A 137 -2.99 -28.52 -10.86
N ASP A 138 -4.19 -28.08 -11.22
CA ASP A 138 -4.80 -28.31 -12.52
C ASP A 138 -4.51 -27.18 -13.52
N GLY A 139 -3.79 -26.14 -13.07
CA GLY A 139 -3.42 -25.00 -13.89
C GLY A 139 -4.48 -23.91 -13.94
N PHE A 140 -5.54 -24.02 -13.15
CA PHE A 140 -6.64 -23.06 -13.12
C PHE A 140 -6.88 -22.51 -11.71
N ASP A 141 -7.20 -21.22 -11.64
CA ASP A 141 -7.77 -20.67 -10.43
C ASP A 141 -8.79 -19.58 -10.76
N THR A 142 -9.79 -19.44 -9.89
CA THR A 142 -10.87 -18.46 -10.03
C THR A 142 -11.06 -17.70 -8.74
N VAL A 143 -11.00 -16.37 -8.82
CA VAL A 143 -11.24 -15.48 -7.69
C VAL A 143 -12.31 -14.45 -8.03
N VAL A 144 -13.15 -14.16 -7.04
CA VAL A 144 -14.17 -13.11 -7.12
C VAL A 144 -13.88 -12.09 -6.04
N LYS A 145 -13.78 -10.82 -6.40
CA LYS A 145 -13.52 -9.72 -5.48
C LYS A 145 -14.64 -8.68 -5.58
N THR A 146 -15.11 -8.23 -4.42
CA THR A 146 -16.06 -7.12 -4.30
C THR A 146 -15.33 -5.84 -3.93
N PHE A 147 -15.82 -4.71 -4.42
CA PHE A 147 -15.36 -3.36 -4.02
C PHE A 147 -16.53 -2.39 -4.02
N LYS A 148 -16.35 -1.21 -3.43
CA LYS A 148 -17.38 -0.19 -3.26
C LYS A 148 -16.97 1.11 -3.93
N ILE A 149 -17.92 1.72 -4.62
CA ILE A 149 -17.84 3.13 -5.04
C ILE A 149 -18.68 3.95 -4.07
N VAL A 150 -18.04 4.85 -3.33
CA VAL A 150 -18.65 5.66 -2.26
C VAL A 150 -18.57 7.15 -2.56
N PRO A 151 -19.47 7.98 -2.01
CA PRO A 151 -19.33 9.43 -2.10
C PRO A 151 -18.10 9.90 -1.32
N ALA A 152 -17.56 11.07 -1.68
CA ALA A 152 -16.33 11.59 -1.10
C ALA A 152 -16.41 11.89 0.41
N CYS A 153 -17.59 11.97 1.02
CA CYS A 153 -17.72 12.14 2.46
C CYS A 153 -17.67 10.81 3.25
N GLU A 154 -17.78 9.67 2.56
CA GLU A 154 -17.79 8.33 3.17
C GLU A 154 -16.41 7.66 3.16
N ILE A 155 -15.42 8.26 2.50
CA ILE A 155 -14.05 7.75 2.54
C ILE A 155 -13.42 7.94 3.93
N GLU A 156 -12.45 7.11 4.24
CA GLU A 156 -11.75 7.15 5.54
C GLU A 156 -10.99 8.45 5.75
N ALA A 157 -10.49 9.08 4.69
CA ALA A 157 -9.77 10.35 4.72
C ALA A 157 -10.66 11.58 5.00
N SER A 158 -11.99 11.45 4.94
CA SER A 158 -12.93 12.53 5.25
C SER A 158 -13.51 12.36 6.63
N GLY A 159 -13.66 13.44 7.39
CA GLY A 159 -14.17 13.33 8.74
C GLY A 159 -13.67 14.36 9.73
N ILE A 160 -13.92 14.05 10.99
CA ILE A 160 -13.45 14.78 12.17
C ILE A 160 -12.36 13.94 12.83
N TYR A 161 -11.21 14.56 13.08
CA TYR A 161 -10.04 13.94 13.65
C TYR A 161 -9.67 14.63 14.95
N LYS A 162 -9.43 13.86 16.01
CA LYS A 162 -8.92 14.36 17.28
C LYS A 162 -7.50 13.87 17.49
N GLY A 163 -6.59 14.75 17.83
CA GLY A 163 -5.17 14.42 17.94
C GLY A 163 -4.33 15.54 18.51
N VAL A 164 -3.02 15.36 18.48
CA VAL A 164 -2.02 16.29 19.00
C VAL A 164 -1.07 16.72 17.88
N TRP A 165 -0.60 17.95 17.95
CA TRP A 165 0.47 18.43 17.07
C TRP A 165 1.83 18.14 17.69
N ASP A 166 2.86 18.08 16.86
CA ASP A 166 4.24 18.05 17.34
C ASP A 166 4.49 19.20 18.33
N ASN A 167 5.08 18.85 19.48
CA ASN A 167 5.38 19.78 20.58
C ASN A 167 4.15 20.40 21.28
N SER A 168 2.96 19.80 21.13
CA SER A 168 1.76 20.15 21.91
C SER A 168 1.37 19.00 22.84
N THR A 169 1.00 19.34 24.08
CA THR A 169 0.33 18.40 25.02
C THR A 169 -1.18 18.42 24.85
N ASP A 170 -1.73 19.52 24.34
CA ASP A 170 -3.16 19.67 24.16
C ASP A 170 -3.62 19.00 22.87
N SER A 171 -4.72 18.25 22.99
CA SER A 171 -5.41 17.71 21.82
C SER A 171 -6.31 18.76 21.18
N GLY A 172 -6.41 18.75 19.86
CA GLY A 172 -7.38 19.54 19.12
C GLY A 172 -8.11 18.72 18.07
N ILE A 173 -8.97 19.41 17.34
CA ILE A 173 -9.84 18.82 16.31
C ILE A 173 -9.43 19.38 14.94
N VAL A 174 -9.19 18.50 13.98
CA VAL A 174 -9.06 18.82 12.55
C VAL A 174 -10.27 18.27 11.84
N THR A 175 -10.87 19.03 10.92
CA THR A 175 -11.98 18.54 10.09
C THR A 175 -11.64 18.61 8.62
N ILE A 176 -12.06 17.58 7.87
CA ILE A 176 -11.88 17.47 6.42
C ILE A 176 -13.25 17.20 5.81
N ARG A 177 -13.63 18.07 4.87
CA ARG A 177 -14.94 18.07 4.23
C ARG A 177 -14.78 18.31 2.73
N HIS A 178 -15.68 17.72 1.95
CA HIS A 178 -15.68 17.83 0.49
C HIS A 178 -16.97 18.49 0.01
N PHE A 179 -16.82 19.46 -0.88
CA PHE A 179 -17.90 20.32 -1.39
C PHE A 179 -17.93 20.31 -2.90
N TYR A 180 -19.07 20.71 -3.47
CA TYR A 180 -19.20 20.80 -4.93
C TYR A 180 -18.41 21.98 -5.49
N ASP A 181 -18.47 23.11 -4.79
CA ASP A 181 -17.90 24.38 -5.23
C ASP A 181 -17.60 25.31 -4.04
N GLY A 182 -17.19 26.55 -4.35
CA GLY A 182 -16.85 27.58 -3.37
C GLY A 182 -18.02 28.14 -2.57
N THR A 183 -19.27 27.75 -2.90
CA THR A 183 -20.44 28.08 -2.08
C THR A 183 -20.54 27.19 -0.84
N TYR A 184 -19.71 26.15 -0.76
CA TYR A 184 -19.72 25.14 0.30
C TYR A 184 -21.07 24.43 0.43
N SER A 185 -21.76 24.25 -0.70
CA SER A 185 -22.86 23.30 -0.80
C SER A 185 -22.33 21.89 -0.58
N ASP A 186 -22.84 21.24 0.47
CA ASP A 186 -22.46 19.87 0.78
C ASP A 186 -22.97 18.96 -0.34
N SER A 187 -22.06 18.23 -0.95
CA SER A 187 -22.35 17.38 -2.11
C SER A 187 -21.62 16.04 -2.07
N CYS A 188 -20.76 15.84 -1.06
CA CYS A 188 -19.83 14.72 -1.03
C CYS A 188 -19.13 14.48 -2.38
N SER A 189 -18.80 15.55 -3.10
CA SER A 189 -18.11 15.54 -4.40
C SER A 189 -16.68 16.10 -4.25
N PHE A 190 -15.77 15.74 -5.16
CA PHE A 190 -14.40 16.26 -5.16
C PHE A 190 -14.24 17.63 -5.81
N GLY A 191 -15.22 18.52 -5.64
CA GLY A 191 -15.13 19.89 -6.15
C GLY A 191 -14.12 20.73 -5.38
N ILE A 192 -14.27 20.83 -4.06
CA ILE A 192 -13.37 21.53 -3.15
C ILE A 192 -13.19 20.70 -1.88
N THR A 193 -11.94 20.58 -1.40
CA THR A 193 -11.66 19.97 -0.09
C THR A 193 -11.34 21.08 0.90
N ARG A 194 -12.07 21.17 2.01
CA ARG A 194 -11.81 22.14 3.07
C ARG A 194 -11.21 21.44 4.26
N ILE A 195 -10.10 21.97 4.75
CA ILE A 195 -9.50 21.53 6.01
C ILE A 195 -9.60 22.64 7.04
N THR A 196 -10.11 22.30 8.22
CA THR A 196 -10.29 23.26 9.32
C THR A 196 -9.36 22.91 10.49
N ASN A 197 -8.81 23.95 11.09
CA ASN A 197 -8.02 23.98 12.31
C ASN A 197 -6.69 23.21 12.21
N LEU A 198 -5.99 23.27 11.06
CA LEU A 198 -4.72 22.56 10.86
C LEU A 198 -3.60 23.05 11.78
N GLN A 199 -3.62 24.31 12.22
CA GLN A 199 -2.61 24.86 13.12
C GLN A 199 -3.08 25.01 14.57
N ASN A 200 -4.23 24.42 14.91
CA ASN A 200 -4.93 24.66 16.18
C ASN A 200 -5.28 26.14 16.44
N LYS A 201 -5.53 26.92 15.38
CA LYS A 201 -5.79 28.37 15.45
C LYS A 201 -7.17 28.76 14.91
N ARG A 202 -8.07 27.78 14.75
CA ARG A 202 -9.35 27.92 14.03
C ARG A 202 -9.16 28.43 12.59
N ASP A 203 -8.02 28.11 12.01
CA ASP A 203 -7.69 28.38 10.62
C ASP A 203 -8.56 27.53 9.69
N THR A 204 -8.86 28.02 8.49
CA THR A 204 -9.56 27.24 7.46
C THR A 204 -8.80 27.36 6.16
N LEU A 205 -8.41 26.22 5.60
CA LEU A 205 -7.66 26.13 4.38
C LEU A 205 -8.52 25.44 3.31
N PRO A 206 -8.97 26.17 2.28
CA PRO A 206 -9.54 25.54 1.10
C PRO A 206 -8.40 24.94 0.28
N MET A 207 -8.38 23.63 0.13
CA MET A 207 -7.55 22.93 -0.84
C MET A 207 -8.31 22.85 -2.16
N LEU A 208 -7.71 23.39 -3.23
CA LEU A 208 -8.23 23.25 -4.58
C LEU A 208 -8.06 21.79 -5.03
N SER A 209 -9.15 21.19 -5.50
CA SER A 209 -9.22 19.77 -5.91
C SER A 209 -8.19 19.38 -6.96
N GLY A 210 -7.83 20.29 -7.88
CA GLY A 210 -6.80 20.03 -8.89
C GLY A 210 -5.37 19.92 -8.37
N SER A 211 -5.13 20.25 -7.10
CA SER A 211 -3.80 20.19 -6.48
C SER A 211 -3.56 18.94 -5.63
N CYS A 212 -4.57 18.10 -5.44
CA CYS A 212 -4.49 16.95 -4.55
C CYS A 212 -5.04 15.67 -5.19
N SER A 213 -4.37 14.56 -4.92
CA SER A 213 -4.96 13.23 -5.08
C SER A 213 -5.61 12.82 -3.77
N ILE A 214 -6.88 12.42 -3.85
CA ILE A 214 -7.68 11.98 -2.70
C ILE A 214 -8.11 10.55 -2.96
N SER A 215 -7.78 9.66 -2.05
CA SER A 215 -8.16 8.25 -2.06
C SER A 215 -8.93 7.90 -0.79
N ASN A 216 -9.32 6.64 -0.62
CA ASN A 216 -10.03 6.23 0.59
C ASN A 216 -9.23 6.55 1.85
N THR A 217 -7.93 6.22 1.86
CA THR A 217 -7.10 6.34 3.06
C THR A 217 -6.12 7.51 3.03
N GLN A 218 -5.99 8.22 1.92
CA GLN A 218 -4.91 9.21 1.74
C GLN A 218 -5.37 10.50 1.05
N ILE A 219 -4.74 11.60 1.44
CA ILE A 219 -4.81 12.87 0.70
C ILE A 219 -3.37 13.33 0.48
N ILE A 220 -2.99 13.53 -0.77
CA ILE A 220 -1.64 13.93 -1.14
C ILE A 220 -1.72 15.16 -2.03
N GLN A 221 -1.06 16.23 -1.63
CA GLN A 221 -0.94 17.41 -2.47
C GLN A 221 0.29 17.31 -3.36
N HIS A 222 0.10 17.60 -4.65
CA HIS A 222 1.13 17.49 -5.68
C HIS A 222 1.56 18.83 -6.26
N SER A 223 0.70 19.85 -6.20
CA SER A 223 1.02 21.19 -6.66
C SER A 223 0.87 22.20 -5.53
N TYR A 224 1.78 23.18 -5.53
CA TYR A 224 1.84 24.28 -4.58
C TYR A 224 0.68 25.22 -4.84
N PRO A 225 -0.33 25.31 -3.97
CA PRO A 225 -1.29 26.37 -4.08
C PRO A 225 -0.56 27.68 -3.77
N ALA A 226 -1.05 28.78 -4.35
CA ALA A 226 -0.80 30.08 -3.77
C ALA A 226 -1.15 30.04 -2.27
N LEU A 227 -0.51 30.86 -1.43
CA LEU A 227 -0.61 30.93 0.05
C LEU A 227 0.51 30.20 0.85
N GLY A 228 1.61 29.83 0.21
CA GLY A 228 2.82 29.34 0.91
C GLY A 228 2.73 27.89 1.41
N PHE A 229 1.67 27.16 1.08
CA PHE A 229 1.59 25.73 1.39
C PHE A 229 2.52 24.94 0.47
N ARG A 230 3.41 24.13 1.05
CA ARG A 230 4.44 23.41 0.28
C ARG A 230 4.20 21.92 0.14
N LYS A 231 3.60 21.30 1.15
CA LYS A 231 3.34 19.87 1.16
C LYS A 231 2.15 19.63 2.05
N PHE A 232 1.24 18.77 1.60
CA PHE A 232 0.22 18.15 2.42
C PHE A 232 0.25 16.65 2.16
N THR A 233 0.32 15.86 3.21
CA THR A 233 0.14 14.42 3.14
C THR A 233 -0.66 13.99 4.35
N MET A 234 -1.71 13.24 4.10
CA MET A 234 -2.51 12.64 5.14
C MET A 234 -2.67 11.15 4.86
N LYS A 235 -2.60 10.36 5.92
CA LYS A 235 -2.90 8.93 5.89
C LYS A 235 -3.82 8.56 7.04
N VAL A 236 -4.79 7.70 6.76
CA VAL A 236 -5.71 7.15 7.76
C VAL A 236 -5.63 5.63 7.70
N ASN A 237 -5.37 4.99 8.84
CA ASN A 237 -5.49 3.55 8.94
C ASN A 237 -6.97 3.18 9.07
N PRO A 238 -7.56 2.42 8.13
CA PRO A 238 -8.99 2.11 8.14
C PRO A 238 -9.41 1.23 9.34
N ALA A 239 -8.51 0.39 9.85
CA ALA A 239 -8.79 -0.53 10.95
C ALA A 239 -8.69 0.16 12.32
N THR A 240 -7.63 0.93 12.55
CA THR A 240 -7.39 1.58 13.85
C THR A 240 -7.93 3.00 13.91
N LYS A 241 -8.34 3.58 12.78
CA LYS A 241 -8.69 4.99 12.63
C LYS A 241 -7.55 5.94 12.98
N ALA A 242 -6.32 5.45 13.16
CA ALA A 242 -5.15 6.29 13.39
C ALA A 242 -4.91 7.18 12.18
N THR A 243 -4.52 8.41 12.42
CA THR A 243 -4.36 9.44 11.40
C THR A 243 -3.05 10.17 11.61
N ASP A 244 -2.28 10.26 10.53
CA ASP A 244 -1.07 11.08 10.47
C ASP A 244 -1.27 12.13 9.38
N ILE A 245 -1.13 13.40 9.74
CA ILE A 245 -1.17 14.53 8.82
C ILE A 245 0.18 15.24 8.91
N GLU A 246 0.89 15.29 7.80
CA GLU A 246 2.12 16.04 7.63
C GLU A 246 1.88 17.20 6.66
N PHE A 247 2.26 18.41 7.06
CA PHE A 247 2.17 19.54 6.17
C PHE A 247 3.24 20.60 6.43
N SER A 248 3.43 21.48 5.46
CA SER A 248 4.36 22.61 5.61
C SER A 248 3.79 23.90 5.04
N ILE A 249 3.94 24.97 5.80
CA ILE A 249 3.63 26.34 5.40
C ILE A 249 4.94 27.13 5.41
N SER A 250 5.30 27.68 4.25
CA SER A 250 6.65 28.18 3.96
C SER A 250 7.68 27.08 4.26
N GLU A 251 8.69 27.37 5.09
CA GLU A 251 9.69 26.37 5.50
C GLU A 251 9.31 25.62 6.79
N LYS A 252 8.21 26.01 7.45
CA LYS A 252 7.82 25.42 8.73
C LYS A 252 7.01 24.14 8.52
N LYS A 253 7.50 23.05 9.09
CA LYS A 253 6.84 21.74 9.10
C LYS A 253 5.92 21.60 10.31
N PHE A 254 4.83 20.89 10.11
CA PHE A 254 3.84 20.55 11.11
C PHE A 254 3.45 19.09 10.94
N THR A 255 3.31 18.40 12.06
CA THR A 255 2.75 17.05 12.11
C THR A 255 1.59 17.06 13.08
N PHE A 256 0.53 16.35 12.72
CA PHE A 256 -0.59 16.04 13.58
C PHE A 256 -0.78 14.53 13.61
N LYS A 257 -0.84 13.98 14.81
CA LYS A 257 -1.14 12.56 15.04
C LYS A 257 -2.43 12.45 15.82
N GLY A 258 -3.38 11.71 15.28
CA GLY A 258 -4.71 11.63 15.84
C GLY A 258 -5.47 10.38 15.46
N ARG A 259 -6.77 10.43 15.67
CA ARG A 259 -7.71 9.40 15.25
C ARG A 259 -8.96 10.03 14.67
N LYS A 260 -9.55 9.39 13.66
CA LYS A 260 -10.90 9.72 13.18
C LYS A 260 -11.91 9.38 14.28
N ILE A 261 -12.77 10.34 14.61
CA ILE A 261 -13.80 10.21 15.66
C ILE A 261 -15.23 10.32 15.10
N ALA A 262 -15.39 10.90 13.92
CA ALA A 262 -16.67 10.99 13.23
C ALA A 262 -16.47 11.21 11.72
N ASN A 263 -17.53 10.95 10.95
CA ASN A 263 -17.61 11.36 9.54
C ASN A 263 -17.96 12.84 9.41
#